data_AF-A0A444R1M4-F1
#
_entry.id   AF-A0A444R1M4-F1
#
_cell.length_a   1.000
_cell.length_b   1.000
_cell.length_c   1.000
_cell.angle_alpha   90.00
_cell.angle_beta   90.00
_cell.angle_gamma   90.00
#
_symmetry.space_group_name_H-M   'P 1'
#
loop_
_entity.id
_entity.type
_entity.pdbx_description
1 polymer ?
#
loop_
_entity_poly.entity_id
_entity_poly.type
_entity_poly.pdbx_seq_one_letter_code
_entity_poly.pdbx_strand_id
1 'polypeptide(L)' 'AIYANPLLAHLPAVQNKQVYALGTETFRLDYYSAMQVLERLKALF' A
#
# COMPACT_ATOMS: atom_id res chain seq x y z
N ALA A 1 5.69 8.93 6.16
CA ALA A 1 5.08 8.74 7.49
C ALA A 1 5.36 7.36 8.06
N ILE A 2 4.93 6.24 7.44
CA ILE A 2 5.09 4.88 7.98
C ILE A 2 6.56 4.47 8.23
N TYR A 3 7.44 4.62 7.24
CA TYR A 3 8.85 4.19 7.35
C TYR A 3 9.70 5.00 8.35
N ALA A 4 9.28 6.22 8.68
CA ALA A 4 9.99 7.08 9.61
C ALA A 4 9.44 6.97 11.05
N ASN A 5 8.43 6.14 11.28
CA ASN A 5 7.81 5.99 12.59
C ASN A 5 8.64 5.04 13.47
N PRO A 6 9.26 5.50 14.58
CA PRO A 6 10.09 4.65 15.44
C PRO A 6 9.30 3.49 16.05
N LEU A 7 8.00 3.67 16.29
CA LEU A 7 7.13 2.63 16.84
C LEU A 7 6.92 1.47 15.85
N LEU A 8 7.09 1.71 14.55
CA LEU A 8 6.86 0.70 13.50
C LEU A 8 8.17 0.14 12.93
N ALA A 9 9.33 0.70 13.29
CA ALA A 9 10.63 0.36 12.72
C ALA A 9 11.06 -1.10 12.97
N HIS A 10 10.49 -1.75 13.98
CA HIS A 10 10.77 -3.16 14.30
C HIS A 10 9.95 -4.15 13.47
N LEU A 11 8.93 -3.71 12.72
CA LEU A 11 8.07 -4.59 11.95
C LEU A 11 8.80 -5.14 10.73
N PRO A 12 8.75 -6.45 10.45
CA PRO A 12 9.41 -7.04 9.27
C PRO A 12 8.98 -6.40 7.95
N ALA A 13 7.72 -6.01 7.82
CA ALA A 13 7.22 -5.33 6.62
C ALA A 13 7.87 -3.96 6.40
N VAL A 14 8.20 -3.23 7.47
CA VAL A 14 8.89 -1.93 7.39
C VAL A 14 10.37 -2.13 7.10
N GLN A 15 11.02 -3.09 7.77
CA GLN A 15 12.44 -3.41 7.57
C GLN A 15 12.72 -3.92 6.14
N ASN A 16 11.86 -4.80 5.63
CA ASN A 16 12.00 -5.41 4.30
C ASN A 16 11.38 -4.56 3.18
N LYS A 17 10.92 -3.34 3.48
CA LYS A 17 10.29 -2.41 2.51
C LYS A 17 9.09 -3.00 1.76
N GLN A 18 8.27 -3.79 2.45
CA GLN A 18 7.07 -4.44 1.93
C GLN A 18 5.78 -3.70 2.33
N VAL A 19 5.82 -2.37 2.41
CA VAL A 19 4.63 -1.53 2.62
C VAL A 19 4.23 -0.88 1.31
N TYR A 20 3.05 -1.22 0.81
CA TYR A 20 2.56 -0.78 -0.49
C TYR A 20 1.30 0.09 -0.35
N ALA A 21 1.33 1.28 -0.94
CA ALA A 21 0.15 2.12 -1.07
C ALA A 21 -0.66 1.71 -2.32
N LEU A 22 -1.97 1.51 -2.13
CA LEU A 22 -2.90 1.10 -3.19
C LEU A 22 -3.53 2.28 -3.97
N GLY A 23 -3.36 3.52 -3.50
CA GLY A 23 -3.81 4.74 -4.18
C GLY A 23 -4.78 5.56 -3.33
N THR A 24 -4.79 6.88 -3.51
CA THR A 24 -5.63 7.81 -2.73
C THR A 24 -7.12 7.63 -3.01
N GLU A 25 -7.47 7.21 -4.23
CA GLU A 25 -8.85 6.99 -4.68
C GLU A 25 -9.42 5.62 -4.28
N THR A 26 -8.68 4.83 -3.49
CA THR A 26 -9.08 3.45 -3.12
C THR A 26 -9.62 3.34 -1.70
N PHE A 27 -10.03 4.47 -1.10
CA PHE A 27 -10.58 4.48 0.25
C PHE A 27 -11.93 3.75 0.35
N ARG A 28 -12.78 3.88 -0.67
CA ARG A 28 -13.94 3.00 -0.87
C ARG A 28 -13.62 2.02 -1.99
N LEU A 29 -14.14 0.81 -1.86
CA LEU A 29 -14.01 -0.23 -2.87
C LEU A 29 -15.36 -0.41 -3.58
N ASP A 30 -15.40 0.08 -4.81
CA ASP A 30 -16.48 0.00 -5.78
C ASP A 30 -15.92 -0.51 -7.12
N TYR A 31 -16.78 -0.61 -8.13
CA TYR A 31 -16.38 -1.12 -9.44
C TYR A 31 -15.18 -0.35 -10.05
N TYR A 32 -15.13 0.97 -9.91
CA TYR A 32 -14.08 1.79 -10.53
C TYR A 32 -12.77 1.72 -9.74
N SER A 33 -12.85 1.82 -8.41
CA SER A 33 -11.69 1.71 -7.53
C SER A 33 -11.10 0.30 -7.51
N ALA A 34 -11.92 -0.76 -7.68
CA ALA A 34 -11.43 -2.13 -7.81
C ALA A 34 -10.55 -2.34 -9.04
N MET A 35 -10.93 -1.77 -10.19
CA MET A 35 -10.10 -1.81 -11.40
C MET A 35 -8.79 -1.05 -11.21
N GLN A 36 -8.81 0.10 -10.52
CA GLN A 36 -7.60 0.85 -10.19
C GLN A 36 -6.68 0.07 -9.24
N VAL A 37 -7.24 -0.65 -8.27
CA VAL A 37 -6.47 -1.55 -7.39
C VAL A 37 -5.82 -2.66 -8.19
N LEU A 38 -6.52 -3.28 -9.15
CA LEU A 38 -5.97 -4.34 -9.98
C LEU A 38 -4.77 -3.86 -10.81
N GLU A 39 -4.91 -2.72 -11.49
CA GLU A 39 -3.79 -2.11 -12.23
C GLU A 39 -2.64 -1.74 -11.31
N ARG A 40 -2.94 -1.24 -10.10
CA ARG A 40 -1.91 -0.92 -9.11
C ARG A 40 -1.15 -2.16 -8.65
N LEU A 41 -1.84 -3.26 -8.38
CA LEU A 41 -1.20 -4.52 -7.98
C LEU A 41 -0.29 -5.05 -9.09
N LYS A 42 -0.76 -5.03 -10.34
CA LYS A 42 0.04 -5.40 -11.52
C LYS A 42 1.28 -4.53 -11.73
N ALA A 43 1.26 -3.27 -11.31
CA ALA A 43 2.42 -2.39 -11.39
C ALA A 43 3.44 -2.62 -10.26
N LEU A 44 3.03 -3.27 -9.16
CA LEU A 44 3.86 -3.50 -7.97
C LEU A 44 4.60 -4.83 -7.98
N PHE A 45 4.11 -5.82 -8.75
CA PHE A 45 4.58 -7.21 -8.79
C PHE A 45 4.69 -7.71 -10.22
#